data_AF-A0A6A6WU58-F1
#
_entry.id   AF-A0A6A6WU58-F1
#
_cell.length_a   1.000
_cell.length_b   1.000
_cell.length_c   1.000
_cell.angle_alpha   90.00
_cell.angle_beta   90.00
_cell.angle_gamma   90.00
#
_symmetry.space_group_name_H-M   'P 1'
#
loop_
_entity.id
_entity.type
_entity.pdbx_description
1 polymer ?
#
loop_
_entity_poly.entity_id
_entity_poly.type
_entity_poly.pdbx_seq_one_letter_code
_entity_poly.pdbx_strand_id
1 'polypeptide(L)'
;MPYTVEKLLAMTDAELAALFSAAEAGPVPNGEGHGTAIVAPGTPFTPEIAKFISFFAWQGKIFDADKMALLNKITVFGLDAILAHIARGPSWVDGKECIVLDYSKTSVVAHWVRDEIRLLEPGFYLGRVFWNKEPLIYFTLKF
;
A
#
# COMPACT_ATOMS: atom_id res chain seq x y z
N MET A 1 9.69 -13.26 -15.88
CA MET A 1 10.34 -11.94 -16.07
C MET A 1 10.05 -11.12 -14.83
N PRO A 2 11.03 -10.39 -14.29
CA PRO A 2 10.82 -9.62 -13.08
C PRO A 2 9.72 -8.56 -13.27
N TYR A 3 8.86 -8.35 -12.28
CA TYR A 3 7.92 -7.23 -12.26
C TYR A 3 8.69 -5.93 -12.04
N THR A 4 8.41 -4.91 -12.85
CA THR A 4 8.98 -3.56 -12.66
C THR A 4 7.88 -2.54 -12.41
N VAL A 5 8.24 -1.40 -11.83
CA VAL A 5 7.29 -0.33 -11.51
C VAL A 5 6.68 0.23 -12.79
N GLU A 6 7.49 0.38 -13.84
CA GLU A 6 7.07 0.88 -15.15
C GLU A 6 6.03 -0.04 -15.78
N LYS A 7 6.21 -1.36 -15.66
CA LYS A 7 5.23 -2.33 -16.14
C LYS A 7 3.90 -2.20 -15.41
N LEU A 8 3.94 -2.07 -14.08
CA LEU A 8 2.72 -1.96 -13.26
C LEU A 8 1.99 -0.62 -13.48
N LEU A 9 2.73 0.47 -13.73
CA LEU A 9 2.15 1.78 -14.08
C LEU A 9 1.37 1.77 -15.40
N ALA A 10 1.70 0.85 -16.31
CA ALA A 10 1.01 0.70 -17.58
C ALA A 10 -0.21 -0.23 -17.51
N MET A 11 -0.44 -0.92 -16.39
CA MET A 11 -1.54 -1.88 -16.22
C MET A 11 -2.83 -1.19 -15.79
N THR A 12 -3.94 -1.61 -16.38
CA THR A 12 -5.30 -1.21 -16.01
C THR A 12 -5.68 -1.69 -14.60
N ASP A 13 -6.76 -1.12 -14.04
CA ASP A 13 -7.23 -1.52 -12.70
C ASP A 13 -7.59 -3.03 -12.64
N ALA A 14 -8.20 -3.56 -13.70
CA ALA A 14 -8.55 -4.98 -13.80
C ALA A 14 -7.31 -5.89 -13.86
N GLU A 15 -6.27 -5.49 -14.59
CA GLU A 15 -5.01 -6.25 -14.67
C GLU A 15 -4.27 -6.22 -13.32
N LEU A 16 -4.25 -5.08 -12.63
CA LEU A 16 -3.68 -4.96 -11.30
C LEU A 16 -4.48 -5.76 -10.25
N ALA A 17 -5.80 -5.78 -10.35
CA ALA A 17 -6.67 -6.58 -9.48
C ALA A 17 -6.42 -8.08 -9.68
N ALA A 18 -6.32 -8.53 -10.93
CA ALA A 18 -5.99 -9.91 -11.26
C ALA A 18 -4.60 -10.30 -10.75
N LEU A 19 -3.61 -9.41 -10.93
CA LEU A 19 -2.26 -9.62 -10.43
C LEU A 19 -2.21 -9.73 -8.91
N PHE A 20 -2.88 -8.80 -8.21
CA PHE A 20 -2.99 -8.83 -6.75
C PHE A 20 -3.68 -10.12 -6.26
N SER A 21 -4.75 -10.53 -6.93
CA SER A 21 -5.52 -11.73 -6.58
C SER A 21 -4.75 -13.04 -6.82
N ALA A 22 -3.79 -13.03 -7.73
CA ALA A 22 -2.92 -14.17 -8.03
C ALA A 22 -1.71 -14.27 -7.08
N ALA A 23 -1.31 -13.16 -6.46
CA ALA A 23 -0.19 -13.11 -5.53
C ALA A 23 -0.53 -13.73 -4.17
N GLU A 24 0.48 -14.23 -3.47
CA GLU A 24 0.37 -14.65 -2.07
C GLU A 24 0.69 -13.48 -1.13
N ALA A 25 0.29 -13.57 0.14
CA ALA A 25 0.64 -12.56 1.14
C ALA A 25 2.17 -12.39 1.28
N GLY A 26 2.93 -13.48 1.20
CA GLY A 26 4.37 -13.50 1.46
C GLY A 26 4.71 -13.21 2.93
N PRO A 27 6.01 -13.02 3.26
CA PRO A 27 6.44 -12.63 4.60
C PRO A 27 6.08 -11.17 4.89
N VAL A 28 6.00 -10.80 6.17
CA VAL A 28 5.91 -9.38 6.54
C VAL A 28 7.24 -8.71 6.15
N PRO A 29 7.24 -7.61 5.39
CA PRO A 29 8.47 -6.92 5.07
C PRO A 29 9.19 -6.43 6.32
N ASN A 30 10.50 -6.21 6.23
CA ASN A 30 11.29 -5.68 7.33
C ASN A 30 12.33 -4.70 6.79
N GLY A 31 12.50 -3.55 7.44
CA GLY A 31 13.40 -2.49 7.01
C GLY A 31 12.72 -1.37 6.22
N GLU A 32 13.53 -0.53 5.57
CA GLU A 32 13.06 0.64 4.84
C GLU A 32 12.64 0.28 3.41
N GLY A 33 11.37 0.50 3.10
CA GLY A 33 10.77 0.27 1.79
C GLY A 33 10.46 1.56 1.05
N HIS A 34 10.70 1.57 -0.25
CA HIS A 34 10.37 2.65 -1.17
C HIS A 34 9.01 2.39 -1.82
N GLY A 35 8.08 3.33 -1.62
CA GLY A 35 6.75 3.31 -2.22
C GLY A 35 6.76 3.74 -3.69
N THR A 36 5.89 3.17 -4.53
CA THR A 36 5.46 3.83 -5.78
C THR A 36 3.94 3.78 -5.95
N ALA A 37 3.24 4.88 -6.21
CA ALA A 37 1.79 5.00 -6.26
C ALA A 37 1.39 4.81 -7.70
N ILE A 38 0.35 4.01 -7.90
CA ILE A 38 -0.11 3.59 -9.21
C ILE A 38 -1.57 4.00 -9.31
N VAL A 39 -1.78 5.11 -10.02
CA VAL A 39 -3.10 5.51 -10.51
C VAL A 39 -3.29 4.78 -11.83
N ALA A 40 -4.10 3.72 -11.82
CA ALA A 40 -4.28 2.87 -13.00
C ALA A 40 -4.82 3.70 -14.19
N PRO A 41 -4.36 3.45 -15.43
CA PRO A 41 -4.88 4.11 -16.61
C PRO A 41 -6.41 4.04 -16.70
N GLY A 42 -7.04 5.17 -16.99
CA GLY A 42 -8.50 5.28 -17.05
C GLY A 42 -9.20 5.59 -15.72
N THR A 43 -8.46 5.63 -14.59
CA THR A 43 -9.02 6.05 -13.30
C THR A 43 -9.18 7.58 -13.26
N PRO A 44 -10.39 8.12 -13.02
CA PRO A 44 -10.57 9.56 -12.85
C PRO A 44 -9.76 10.06 -11.65
N PHE A 45 -9.03 11.17 -11.83
CA PHE A 45 -8.25 11.76 -10.73
C PHE A 45 -9.20 12.51 -9.78
N THR A 46 -9.53 11.91 -8.63
CA THR A 46 -10.48 12.47 -7.67
C THR A 46 -9.78 13.28 -6.55
N PRO A 47 -10.52 14.15 -5.82
CA PRO A 47 -9.97 14.84 -4.65
C PRO A 47 -9.41 13.90 -3.58
N GLU A 48 -9.98 12.71 -3.42
CA GLU A 48 -9.51 11.68 -2.49
C GLU A 48 -8.13 11.16 -2.90
N ILE A 49 -7.91 10.92 -4.20
CA ILE A 49 -6.61 10.53 -4.74
C ILE A 49 -5.59 11.66 -4.52
N ALA A 50 -5.98 12.91 -4.81
CA ALA A 50 -5.12 14.06 -4.60
C ALA A 50 -4.71 14.20 -3.12
N LYS A 51 -5.69 14.10 -2.21
CA LYS A 51 -5.46 14.13 -0.76
C LYS A 51 -4.56 12.98 -0.32
N PHE A 52 -4.81 11.76 -0.81
CA PHE A 52 -3.97 10.62 -0.49
C PHE A 52 -2.52 10.84 -0.92
N ILE A 53 -2.30 11.29 -2.16
CA ILE A 53 -0.95 11.58 -2.66
C ILE A 53 -0.30 12.69 -1.83
N SER A 54 -0.99 13.79 -1.55
CA SER A 54 -0.42 14.90 -0.78
C SER A 54 -0.09 14.55 0.67
N PHE A 55 -0.85 13.67 1.32
CA PHE A 55 -0.63 13.31 2.73
C PHE A 55 0.25 12.07 2.91
N PHE A 56 0.22 11.12 1.98
CA PHE A 56 0.85 9.81 2.15
C PHE A 56 1.90 9.48 1.08
N ALA A 57 2.17 10.38 0.12
CA ALA A 57 3.27 10.24 -0.84
C ALA A 57 4.36 11.30 -0.57
N TRP A 58 5.59 11.02 -0.15
CA TRP A 58 6.30 9.86 0.41
C TRP A 58 7.63 10.37 0.96
N GLN A 59 8.16 9.73 2.01
CA GLN A 59 9.61 9.63 2.21
C GLN A 59 10.11 8.23 2.61
N GLY A 60 9.30 7.21 2.37
CA GLY A 60 9.62 5.82 2.68
C GLY A 60 8.76 5.25 3.80
N LYS A 61 8.61 3.93 3.79
CA LYS A 61 7.87 3.16 4.79
C LYS A 61 8.86 2.27 5.54
N ILE A 62 9.00 2.42 6.86
CA ILE A 62 9.85 1.52 7.67
C ILE A 62 8.96 0.44 8.27
N PHE A 63 9.24 -0.81 7.92
CA PHE A 63 8.57 -1.96 8.47
C PHE A 63 9.41 -2.59 9.59
N ASP A 64 8.74 -2.94 10.68
CA ASP A 64 9.30 -3.72 11.79
C ASP A 64 8.45 -4.99 11.92
N ALA A 65 8.96 -6.08 11.34
CA ALA A 65 8.26 -7.35 11.32
C ALA A 65 8.12 -7.98 12.72
N ASP A 66 9.09 -7.72 13.61
CA ASP A 66 9.09 -8.25 14.98
C ASP A 66 8.01 -7.57 15.83
N LYS A 67 7.82 -6.27 15.63
CA LYS A 67 6.78 -5.48 16.34
C LYS A 67 5.44 -5.43 15.61
N MET A 68 5.34 -6.05 14.43
CA MET A 68 4.16 -5.96 13.56
C MET A 68 3.72 -4.50 13.37
N ALA A 69 4.68 -3.63 13.09
CA ALA A 69 4.48 -2.19 13.05
C ALA A 69 5.09 -1.58 11.79
N LEU A 70 4.48 -0.49 11.33
CA LEU A 70 4.89 0.25 10.16
C LEU A 70 4.98 1.73 10.50
N LEU A 71 6.04 2.41 10.10
CA LEU A 71 6.15 3.86 10.16
C LEU A 71 6.13 4.43 8.74
N ASN A 72 5.09 5.17 8.39
CA ASN A 72 5.04 5.92 7.15
C ASN A 72 5.65 7.30 7.36
N LYS A 73 6.77 7.60 6.70
CA LYS A 73 7.44 8.91 6.80
C LYS A 73 6.70 9.93 5.93
N ILE A 74 6.12 10.95 6.56
CA ILE A 74 5.51 12.09 5.85
C ILE A 74 6.37 13.34 6.11
N THR A 75 6.94 13.91 5.07
CA THR A 75 7.81 15.10 5.20
C THR A 75 7.19 16.29 4.53
N VAL A 76 6.17 16.87 5.15
CA VAL A 76 5.71 18.19 4.73
C VAL A 76 6.20 19.28 5.68
N PHE A 77 6.34 19.03 7.00
CA PHE A 77 6.84 20.05 7.95
C PHE A 77 7.58 19.48 9.19
N GLY A 78 8.32 18.37 9.04
CA GLY A 78 9.21 17.84 10.07
C GLY A 78 8.60 16.76 10.96
N LEU A 79 9.25 15.60 10.97
CA LEU A 79 9.16 14.52 11.99
C LEU A 79 7.84 13.77 12.21
N ASP A 80 6.77 14.04 11.46
CA ASP A 80 5.56 13.23 11.59
C ASP A 80 5.72 11.86 10.89
N ALA A 81 5.71 10.78 11.68
CA ALA A 81 5.62 9.41 11.19
C ALA A 81 4.26 8.83 11.59
N ILE A 82 3.49 8.35 10.62
CA ILE A 82 2.21 7.69 10.91
C ILE A 82 2.50 6.22 11.20
N LEU A 83 2.29 5.82 12.46
CA LEU A 83 2.41 4.43 12.89
C LEU A 83 1.20 3.62 12.40
N ALA A 84 1.41 2.52 11.71
CA ALA A 84 0.37 1.56 11.35
C ALA A 84 0.63 0.23 12.05
N HIS A 85 -0.45 -0.48 12.39
CA HIS A 85 -0.35 -1.86 12.84
C HIS A 85 -0.38 -2.79 11.63
N ILE A 86 0.53 -3.77 11.61
CA ILE A 86 0.58 -4.80 10.59
C ILE A 86 -0.22 -6.00 11.10
N ALA A 87 -1.11 -6.54 10.27
CA ALA A 87 -1.80 -7.78 10.56
C ALA A 87 -1.82 -8.68 9.32
N ARG A 88 -2.05 -9.97 9.51
CA ARG A 88 -2.51 -10.85 8.43
C ARG A 88 -4.01 -10.99 8.50
N GLY A 89 -4.68 -10.99 7.35
CA GLY A 89 -6.12 -11.13 7.31
C GLY A 89 -6.66 -11.32 5.90
N PRO A 90 -7.97 -11.56 5.77
CA PRO A 90 -8.62 -11.66 4.47
C PRO A 90 -8.60 -10.31 3.75
N SER A 91 -8.27 -10.34 2.47
CA SER A 91 -8.30 -9.19 1.57
C SER A 91 -9.73 -8.78 1.26
N TRP A 92 -9.97 -7.47 1.14
CA TRP A 92 -11.23 -6.93 0.62
C TRP A 92 -11.37 -7.11 -0.90
N VAL A 93 -10.31 -7.47 -1.61
CA VAL A 93 -10.33 -7.74 -3.06
C VAL A 93 -10.93 -9.11 -3.36
N ASP A 94 -10.46 -10.16 -2.70
CA ASP A 94 -10.76 -11.55 -3.07
C ASP A 94 -10.98 -12.50 -1.87
N GLY A 95 -10.93 -12.00 -0.64
CA GLY A 95 -11.08 -12.79 0.58
C GLY A 95 -9.88 -13.67 0.95
N LYS A 96 -8.83 -13.77 0.11
CA LYS A 96 -7.63 -14.55 0.43
C LYS A 96 -6.70 -13.76 1.36
N GLU A 97 -5.75 -14.45 1.97
CA GLU A 97 -4.80 -13.82 2.90
C GLU A 97 -4.02 -12.68 2.23
N CYS A 98 -3.88 -11.57 2.94
CA CYS A 98 -2.95 -10.47 2.63
C CYS A 98 -2.35 -9.92 3.92
N ILE A 99 -1.33 -9.08 3.77
CA ILE A 99 -0.81 -8.28 4.86
C ILE A 99 -1.57 -6.96 4.86
N VAL A 100 -2.21 -6.64 5.98
CA VAL A 100 -2.99 -5.44 6.21
C VAL A 100 -2.13 -4.42 6.95
N LEU A 101 -2.10 -3.19 6.45
CA LEU A 101 -1.51 -2.05 7.13
C LEU A 101 -2.67 -1.17 7.61
N ASP A 102 -2.90 -1.20 8.92
CA ASP A 102 -4.03 -0.54 9.57
C ASP A 102 -3.60 0.77 10.23
N TYR A 103 -4.11 1.88 9.68
CA TYR A 103 -3.86 3.24 10.16
C TYR A 103 -4.98 3.77 11.09
N SER A 104 -5.99 2.94 11.41
CA SER A 104 -7.19 3.32 12.19
C SER A 104 -6.89 3.89 13.58
N LYS A 105 -5.79 3.47 14.20
CA LYS A 105 -5.50 3.78 15.60
C LYS A 105 -4.66 5.03 15.84
N THR A 106 -4.07 5.59 14.80
CA THR A 106 -2.95 6.54 14.94
C THR A 106 -3.12 7.84 14.18
N SER A 107 -4.19 7.99 13.40
CA SER A 107 -4.48 9.23 12.69
C SER A 107 -5.99 9.46 12.54
N VAL A 108 -6.45 10.63 12.99
CA VAL A 108 -7.84 11.10 12.80
C VAL A 108 -8.18 11.27 11.32
N VAL A 109 -7.18 11.48 10.45
CA VAL A 109 -7.40 11.59 9.00
C VAL A 109 -7.22 10.25 8.31
N ALA A 110 -6.26 9.44 8.74
CA ALA A 110 -5.96 8.14 8.13
C ALA A 110 -6.83 6.98 8.65
N HIS A 111 -7.75 7.22 9.59
CA HIS A 111 -8.51 6.10 10.15
C HIS A 111 -9.44 5.39 9.16
N TRP A 112 -9.73 6.04 8.03
CA TRP A 112 -10.47 5.46 6.91
C TRP A 112 -9.58 4.70 5.93
N VAL A 113 -8.26 4.75 6.10
CA VAL A 113 -7.28 4.17 5.18
C VAL A 113 -6.91 2.77 5.66
N ARG A 114 -7.08 1.81 4.75
CA ARG A 114 -6.55 0.46 4.88
C ARG A 114 -5.71 0.17 3.66
N ASP A 115 -4.45 -0.18 3.87
CA ASP A 115 -3.62 -0.72 2.81
C ASP A 115 -3.57 -2.24 2.94
N GLU A 116 -3.59 -2.93 1.80
CA GLU A 116 -3.34 -4.36 1.72
C GLU A 116 -2.15 -4.59 0.81
N ILE A 117 -1.22 -5.46 1.18
CA ILE A 117 -0.06 -5.82 0.35
C ILE A 117 0.07 -7.33 0.16
N ARG A 118 0.61 -7.70 -1.00
CA ARG A 118 0.96 -9.06 -1.39
C ARG A 118 2.29 -9.09 -2.12
N LEU A 119 3.00 -10.20 -2.00
CA LEU A 119 4.34 -10.39 -2.55
C LEU A 119 4.25 -10.69 -4.05
N LEU A 120 4.84 -9.83 -4.87
CA LEU A 120 5.06 -10.13 -6.28
C LEU A 120 6.34 -10.94 -6.46
N GLU A 121 7.42 -10.48 -5.82
CA GLU A 121 8.77 -11.05 -5.91
C GLU A 121 9.52 -10.80 -4.60
N PRO A 122 10.62 -11.51 -4.29
CA PRO A 122 11.41 -11.25 -3.09
C PRO A 122 11.75 -9.75 -2.94
N GLY A 123 11.28 -9.12 -1.86
CA GLY A 123 11.48 -7.69 -1.59
C GLY A 123 10.59 -6.74 -2.40
N PHE A 124 9.66 -7.24 -3.22
CA PHE A 124 8.77 -6.42 -4.04
C PHE A 124 7.30 -6.80 -3.86
N TYR A 125 6.51 -5.84 -3.38
CA TYR A 125 5.11 -6.03 -3.05
C TYR A 125 4.22 -5.13 -3.91
N LEU A 126 3.05 -5.64 -4.25
CA LEU A 126 1.94 -4.86 -4.79
C LEU A 126 0.94 -4.61 -3.66
N GLY A 127 0.48 -3.37 -3.57
CA GLY A 127 -0.47 -2.93 -2.58
C GLY A 127 -1.72 -2.30 -3.19
N ARG A 128 -2.84 -2.45 -2.51
CA ARG A 128 -4.13 -1.81 -2.81
C ARG A 128 -4.53 -0.94 -1.62
N VAL A 129 -4.85 0.32 -1.90
CA VAL A 129 -5.33 1.29 -0.91
C VAL A 129 -6.85 1.31 -0.95
N PHE A 130 -7.46 1.29 0.23
CA PHE A 130 -8.88 1.50 0.42
C PHE A 130 -9.12 2.75 1.25
N TRP A 131 -10.09 3.56 0.84
CA TRP A 131 -10.60 4.70 1.60
C TRP A 131 -12.06 4.43 1.96
N ASN A 132 -12.36 4.23 3.25
CA ASN A 132 -13.71 3.89 3.72
C ASN A 132 -14.33 2.68 2.98
N LYS A 133 -13.54 1.61 2.80
CA LYS A 133 -13.88 0.38 2.04
C LYS A 133 -14.00 0.53 0.53
N GLU A 134 -13.95 1.74 -0.01
CA GLU A 134 -13.89 1.94 -1.44
C GLU A 134 -12.44 1.80 -1.95
N PRO A 135 -12.21 1.11 -3.07
CA PRO A 135 -10.88 1.02 -3.66
C PRO A 135 -10.43 2.41 -4.15
N LEU A 136 -9.20 2.81 -3.84
CA LEU A 136 -8.68 4.13 -4.17
C LEU A 136 -7.61 4.06 -5.28
N ILE A 137 -6.45 3.49 -4.97
CA ILE A 137 -5.32 3.35 -5.91
C ILE A 137 -4.51 2.08 -5.58
N TYR A 138 -3.58 1.72 -6.46
CA TYR A 138 -2.53 0.74 -6.14
C TYR A 138 -1.25 1.44 -5.72
N PHE A 139 -0.32 0.68 -5.14
CA PHE A 139 1.04 1.10 -4.92
C PHE A 139 1.99 -0.11 -4.94
N THR A 140 3.29 0.14 -4.97
CA THR A 140 4.32 -0.90 -4.80
C THR A 140 5.21 -0.57 -3.63
N LEU A 141 5.84 -1.59 -3.03
CA LEU A 141 6.92 -1.42 -2.07
C LEU A 141 8.14 -2.23 -2.50
N LYS A 142 9.30 -1.58 -2.55
CA LYS A 142 10.61 -2.19 -2.79
C LYS A 142 11.49 -2.06 -1.55
N PHE A 143 12.05 -3.17 -1.09
CA PHE A 143 12.95 -3.28 0.06
C PHE A 143 14.36 -3.66 -0.39
#